data_AF-A0A8J2X1B2-F1
#
_entry.id   AF-A0A8J2X1B2-F1
#
_cell.length_a   1.000
_cell.length_b   1.000
_cell.length_c   1.000
_cell.angle_alpha   90.00
_cell.angle_beta   90.00
_cell.angle_gamma   90.00
#
_symmetry.space_group_name_H-M   'P 1'
#
loop_
_entity.id
_entity.type
_entity.pdbx_description
1 polymer ?
#
loop_
_entity_poly.entity_id
_entity_poly.type
_entity_poly.pdbx_seq_one_letter_code
_entity_poly.pdbx_strand_id
1 'polypeptide(L)'
;MASQPQRSRSRSRDDSDADPPRRDPEREQLERDLDDLERWKETGELPPGYDSREQLERDLADLSRLNDQRELPPGYSYLPPRPPPPPRRFQRSDRVVCSLGGGFGWLPGAVQSVNEPNPQDPTELFPYVVKLDPPLGKLISVPEDRKNFCRSEICFDGDVPGGAQFSIACLPLNPTKKRRFAVGDKVCVAVEDPEDVHTDWAAGEVVQVDVDVGAASKMPYRVRLDDTGGRSVLVHREEHRFIRSRDLQAPGPRTGATRVLDKFVTRQKKDGSWEKVDHETLKVRACADPNADEGDY
;
A
#
# COMPACT_ATOMS: atom_id res chain seq x y z
N MET A 1 65.76 -25.79 -58.66
CA MET A 1 65.54 -24.39 -59.07
C MET A 1 64.32 -23.86 -58.32
N ALA A 2 64.40 -22.59 -57.94
CA ALA A 2 63.52 -21.90 -57.01
C ALA A 2 62.05 -21.83 -57.44
N SER A 3 61.13 -21.83 -56.46
CA SER A 3 60.45 -20.61 -56.00
C SER A 3 59.25 -20.95 -55.10
N GLN A 4 59.31 -20.44 -53.87
CA GLN A 4 58.17 -20.18 -52.99
C GLN A 4 57.20 -19.17 -53.67
N PRO A 5 55.89 -19.08 -53.33
CA PRO A 5 55.52 -18.61 -51.99
C PRO A 5 54.11 -18.98 -51.44
N GLN A 6 53.91 -18.47 -50.23
CA GLN A 6 52.65 -18.07 -49.56
C GLN A 6 52.12 -19.00 -48.46
N ARG A 7 52.46 -18.56 -47.24
CA ARG A 7 51.83 -18.92 -45.95
C ARG A 7 50.35 -18.55 -45.97
N SER A 8 49.47 -19.53 -46.01
CA SER A 8 48.12 -19.41 -45.47
C SER A 8 48.16 -19.87 -44.01
N ARG A 9 48.09 -18.91 -43.08
CA ARG A 9 47.78 -19.20 -41.68
C ARG A 9 46.30 -19.57 -41.61
N SER A 10 45.99 -20.85 -41.60
CA SER A 10 44.75 -21.36 -41.04
C SER A 10 44.78 -21.07 -39.53
N ARG A 11 44.19 -19.95 -39.12
CA ARG A 11 43.81 -19.75 -37.72
C ARG A 11 42.66 -20.72 -37.44
N SER A 12 42.91 -21.71 -36.60
CA SER A 12 41.86 -22.42 -35.88
C SER A 12 40.99 -21.36 -35.19
N ARG A 13 39.67 -21.55 -35.31
CA ARG A 13 38.70 -20.93 -34.42
C ARG A 13 38.95 -21.56 -33.05
N ASP A 14 39.64 -20.84 -32.17
CA ASP A 14 39.70 -21.18 -30.76
C ASP A 14 39.01 -20.04 -29.99
N ASP A 15 37.81 -20.37 -29.53
CA ASP A 15 37.11 -19.89 -28.33
C ASP A 15 37.72 -18.68 -27.61
N SER A 16 37.34 -17.49 -28.03
CA SER A 16 37.51 -16.29 -27.21
C SER A 16 36.40 -15.28 -27.49
N ASP A 17 35.17 -15.69 -27.24
CA ASP A 17 33.99 -14.82 -27.03
C ASP A 17 33.12 -15.43 -25.91
N ALA A 18 33.76 -15.86 -24.81
CA ALA A 18 33.04 -16.03 -23.57
C ALA A 18 32.84 -14.63 -22.99
N ASP A 19 31.58 -14.20 -22.87
CA ASP A 19 31.18 -13.06 -22.04
C ASP A 19 31.97 -13.10 -20.72
N PRO A 20 32.53 -11.98 -20.25
CA PRO A 20 33.15 -11.96 -18.93
C PRO A 20 32.13 -12.47 -17.90
N PRO A 21 32.55 -13.31 -16.93
CA PRO A 21 31.63 -13.82 -15.93
C PRO A 21 30.92 -12.63 -15.29
N ARG A 22 29.59 -12.61 -15.37
CA ARG A 22 28.77 -11.61 -14.70
C ARG A 22 29.25 -11.55 -13.26
N ARG A 23 29.73 -10.38 -12.84
CA ARG A 23 30.12 -10.15 -11.45
C ARG A 23 28.92 -10.48 -10.58
N ASP A 24 29.16 -11.23 -9.53
CA ASP A 24 28.15 -11.59 -8.56
C ASP A 24 27.58 -10.29 -7.96
N PRO A 25 26.27 -10.00 -8.13
CA PRO A 25 25.67 -8.77 -7.61
C PRO A 25 25.83 -8.64 -6.10
N GLU A 26 25.96 -9.76 -5.37
CA GLU A 26 26.22 -9.75 -3.92
C GLU A 26 27.62 -9.25 -3.60
N ARG A 27 28.59 -9.55 -4.47
CA ARG A 27 29.97 -9.06 -4.34
C ARG A 27 30.10 -7.58 -4.67
N GLU A 28 29.37 -7.09 -5.67
CA GLU A 28 29.34 -5.66 -5.98
C GLU A 28 28.71 -4.84 -4.85
N GLN A 29 27.73 -5.42 -4.15
CA GLN A 29 27.15 -4.77 -2.97
C GLN A 29 28.14 -4.77 -1.80
N LEU A 30 28.83 -5.88 -1.55
CA LEU A 30 29.81 -5.98 -0.46
C LEU A 30 31.03 -5.05 -0.68
N GLU A 31 31.51 -4.93 -1.92
CA GLU A 31 32.56 -3.96 -2.28
C GLU A 31 32.11 -2.52 -2.02
N ARG A 32 30.85 -2.18 -2.35
CA ARG A 32 30.29 -0.84 -2.08
C ARG A 32 30.12 -0.56 -0.58
N ASP A 33 29.63 -1.54 0.17
CA ASP A 33 29.40 -1.39 1.61
C ASP A 33 30.74 -1.23 2.36
N LEU A 34 31.79 -1.94 1.91
CA LEU A 34 33.15 -1.77 2.42
C LEU A 34 33.68 -0.35 2.15
N ASP A 35 33.60 0.12 0.89
CA ASP A 35 34.05 1.45 0.49
C ASP A 35 33.32 2.56 1.26
N ASP A 36 32.01 2.41 1.46
CA ASP A 36 31.18 3.37 2.19
C ASP A 36 31.57 3.44 3.66
N LEU A 37 31.78 2.31 4.34
CA LEU A 37 32.21 2.29 5.75
C LEU A 37 33.65 2.77 5.94
N GLU A 38 34.53 2.52 4.97
CA GLU A 38 35.91 3.02 5.00
C GLU A 38 35.94 4.54 4.89
N ARG A 39 35.06 5.13 4.07
CA ARG A 39 34.86 6.58 4.01
C ARG A 39 34.41 7.16 5.36
N TRP A 40 33.49 6.51 6.08
CA TRP A 40 33.07 6.97 7.42
C TRP A 40 34.20 6.88 8.46
N LYS A 41 35.04 5.84 8.36
CA LYS A 41 36.22 5.70 9.22
C LYS A 41 37.24 6.82 8.98
N GLU A 42 37.42 7.26 7.73
CA GLU A 42 38.32 8.37 7.36
C GLU A 42 37.80 9.74 7.83
N THR A 43 36.49 9.98 7.79
CA THR A 43 35.89 11.23 8.27
C THR A 43 35.87 11.34 9.80
N GLY A 44 35.99 10.22 10.52
CA GLY A 44 35.94 10.17 11.97
C GLY A 44 34.52 10.33 12.54
N GLU A 45 33.51 10.33 11.68
CA GLU A 45 32.08 10.36 12.04
C GLU A 45 31.49 8.94 12.00
N LEU A 46 30.44 8.70 12.78
CA LEU A 46 29.76 7.39 12.81
C LEU A 46 28.64 7.34 11.77
N PRO A 47 28.53 6.25 10.98
CA PRO A 47 27.41 6.06 10.08
C PRO A 47 26.08 5.97 10.85
N PRO A 48 24.94 6.30 10.22
CA PRO A 48 23.62 6.14 10.83
C PRO A 48 23.38 4.69 11.29
N GLY A 49 23.10 4.50 12.57
CA GLY A 49 22.88 3.17 13.17
C GLY A 49 24.11 2.53 13.83
N TYR A 50 25.25 3.22 13.85
CA TYR A 50 26.43 2.81 14.61
C TYR A 50 26.52 3.56 15.94
N ASP A 51 26.67 2.83 17.03
CA ASP A 51 26.69 3.39 18.39
C ASP A 51 28.11 3.68 18.90
N SER A 52 29.13 3.13 18.23
CA SER A 52 30.53 3.38 18.58
C SER A 52 31.51 3.16 17.43
N ARG A 53 32.70 3.77 17.53
CA ARG A 53 33.80 3.59 16.57
C ARG A 53 34.37 2.17 16.60
N GLU A 54 34.35 1.54 17.77
CA GLU A 54 34.75 0.14 17.93
C GLU A 54 33.82 -0.82 17.20
N GLN A 55 32.53 -0.50 17.11
CA GLN A 55 31.56 -1.24 16.30
C GLN A 55 31.87 -1.07 14.80
N LEU A 56 32.12 0.16 14.35
CA LEU A 56 32.51 0.45 12.96
C LEU A 56 33.80 -0.28 12.54
N GLU A 57 34.82 -0.25 13.39
CA GLU A 57 36.11 -0.90 13.10
C GLU A 57 36.02 -2.44 13.09
N ARG A 58 35.13 -3.01 13.91
CA ARG A 58 34.84 -4.45 13.91
C ARG A 58 34.14 -4.86 12.63
N ASP A 59 33.08 -4.14 12.26
CA ASP A 59 32.28 -4.47 11.08
C ASP A 59 33.09 -4.26 9.78
N LEU A 60 33.96 -3.24 9.73
CA LEU A 60 34.90 -3.03 8.62
C LEU A 60 35.95 -4.14 8.51
N ALA A 61 36.46 -4.63 9.65
CA ALA A 61 37.40 -5.75 9.66
C ALA A 61 36.72 -7.08 9.24
N ASP A 62 35.46 -7.28 9.60
CA ASP A 62 34.69 -8.46 9.23
C ASP A 62 34.32 -8.44 7.74
N LEU A 63 33.89 -7.30 7.21
CA LEU A 63 33.62 -7.13 5.77
C LEU A 63 34.89 -7.24 4.92
N SER A 64 36.02 -6.69 5.39
CA SER A 64 37.32 -6.87 4.72
C SER A 64 37.72 -8.34 4.66
N ARG A 65 37.50 -9.10 5.75
CA ARG A 65 37.74 -10.56 5.77
C ARG A 65 36.78 -11.33 4.88
N LEU A 66 35.52 -10.93 4.81
CA LEU A 66 34.52 -11.51 3.90
C LEU A 66 34.85 -11.26 2.43
N ASN A 67 35.43 -10.10 2.10
CA ASN A 67 35.90 -9.79 0.75
C ASN A 67 37.16 -10.59 0.37
N ASP A 68 38.06 -10.84 1.34
CA ASP A 68 39.31 -11.58 1.14
C ASP A 68 39.15 -13.12 1.16
N GLN A 69 38.18 -13.66 1.92
CA GLN A 69 37.96 -15.09 2.03
C GLN A 69 37.08 -15.62 0.90
N ARG A 70 37.72 -16.25 -0.10
CA ARG A 70 37.07 -17.00 -1.18
C ARG A 70 36.25 -18.23 -0.75
N GLU A 71 36.29 -18.60 0.52
CA GLU A 71 35.52 -19.73 1.07
C GLU A 71 35.10 -19.42 2.50
N LEU A 72 33.79 -19.49 2.76
CA LEU A 72 33.18 -19.26 4.06
C LEU A 72 33.69 -20.29 5.10
N PRO A 73 33.95 -19.89 6.35
CA PRO A 73 34.43 -20.81 7.37
C PRO A 73 33.40 -21.94 7.67
N PRO A 74 33.85 -23.19 7.84
CA PRO A 74 32.97 -24.31 8.14
C PRO A 74 32.38 -24.15 9.55
N GLY A 75 31.07 -23.89 9.63
CA GLY A 75 30.34 -23.70 10.89
C GLY A 75 29.49 -22.43 10.95
N TYR A 76 29.69 -21.48 10.04
CA TYR A 76 28.70 -20.42 9.78
C TYR A 76 27.64 -20.99 8.83
N SER A 77 26.58 -21.56 9.38
CA SER A 77 25.33 -21.60 8.62
C SER A 77 24.90 -20.14 8.48
N TYR A 78 24.85 -19.62 7.26
CA TYR A 78 23.95 -18.50 6.98
C TYR A 78 22.63 -18.89 7.63
N LEU A 79 22.24 -18.19 8.70
CA LEU A 79 20.81 -18.13 8.99
C LEU A 79 20.24 -17.59 7.69
N PRO A 80 19.42 -18.37 6.97
CA PRO A 80 18.90 -17.91 5.70
C PRO A 80 18.33 -16.52 5.94
N PRO A 81 18.56 -15.55 5.03
CA PRO A 81 17.97 -14.23 5.18
C PRO A 81 16.51 -14.44 5.53
N ARG A 82 16.06 -13.85 6.65
CA ARG A 82 14.68 -14.04 7.13
C ARG A 82 13.78 -13.84 5.91
N PRO A 83 12.94 -14.82 5.55
CA PRO A 83 12.10 -14.67 4.37
C PRO A 83 11.35 -13.35 4.51
N PRO A 84 11.27 -12.54 3.43
CA PRO A 84 10.60 -11.25 3.50
C PRO A 84 9.21 -11.47 4.11
N PRO A 85 8.79 -10.61 5.06
CA PRO A 85 7.50 -10.79 5.71
C PRO A 85 6.43 -10.88 4.63
N PRO A 86 5.43 -11.76 4.81
CA PRO A 86 4.42 -12.00 3.78
C PRO A 86 3.76 -10.69 3.37
N PRO A 87 3.38 -10.54 2.09
CA PRO A 87 2.72 -9.33 1.60
C PRO A 87 1.48 -9.06 2.45
N ARG A 88 1.44 -7.86 3.03
CA ARG A 88 0.35 -7.43 3.92
C ARG A 88 -0.83 -6.92 3.08
N ARG A 89 -2.06 -7.26 3.51
CA ARG A 89 -3.29 -6.76 2.88
C ARG A 89 -3.47 -5.25 3.00
N PHE A 90 -2.98 -4.66 4.10
CA PHE A 90 -3.08 -3.22 4.35
C PHE A 90 -1.71 -2.56 4.41
N GLN A 91 -1.70 -1.27 4.14
CA GLN A 91 -0.52 -0.42 4.19
C GLN A 91 -0.75 0.77 5.13
N ARG A 92 0.31 1.49 5.46
CA ARG A 92 0.23 2.70 6.28
C ARG A 92 -0.80 3.68 5.70
N SER A 93 -1.59 4.26 6.60
CA SER A 93 -2.72 5.17 6.38
C SER A 93 -4.01 4.53 5.86
N ASP A 94 -4.05 3.21 5.66
CA ASP A 94 -5.30 2.56 5.28
C ASP A 94 -6.32 2.56 6.42
N ARG A 95 -7.58 2.71 6.01
CA ARG A 95 -8.74 2.67 6.89
C ARG A 95 -9.19 1.24 7.10
N VAL A 96 -9.24 0.83 8.35
CA VAL A 96 -9.57 -0.53 8.75
C VAL A 96 -10.54 -0.53 9.92
N VAL A 97 -11.20 -1.66 10.11
CA VAL A 97 -12.03 -1.96 11.27
C VAL A 97 -11.41 -3.16 11.96
N CYS A 98 -11.08 -2.99 13.24
CA CYS A 98 -10.36 -3.97 14.03
C CYS A 98 -11.24 -4.56 15.13
N SER A 99 -11.11 -5.87 15.36
CA SER A 99 -11.76 -6.56 16.47
C SER A 99 -10.89 -6.45 17.70
N LEU A 100 -11.41 -5.82 18.76
CA LEU A 100 -10.71 -5.77 20.06
C LEU A 100 -11.01 -6.98 20.94
N GLY A 101 -11.94 -7.85 20.53
CA GLY A 101 -12.44 -8.92 21.38
C GLY A 101 -13.18 -8.41 22.62
N GLY A 102 -13.74 -9.35 23.39
CA GLY A 102 -14.55 -9.05 24.56
C GLY A 102 -15.80 -8.20 24.24
N GLY A 103 -16.21 -7.34 25.19
CA GLY A 103 -17.38 -6.47 25.06
C GLY A 103 -17.16 -5.19 24.22
N PHE A 104 -15.95 -4.95 23.70
CA PHE A 104 -15.62 -3.75 22.93
C PHE A 104 -16.00 -3.86 21.45
N GLY A 105 -16.14 -5.08 20.92
CA GLY A 105 -16.56 -5.33 19.55
C GLY A 105 -15.57 -4.81 18.49
N TRP A 106 -16.13 -4.33 17.38
CA TRP A 106 -15.39 -3.83 16.22
C TRP A 106 -15.26 -2.31 16.27
N LEU A 107 -14.04 -1.79 16.12
CA LEU A 107 -13.79 -0.36 16.12
C LEU A 107 -12.99 0.09 14.88
N PRO A 108 -13.35 1.24 14.29
CA PRO A 108 -12.64 1.80 13.15
C PRO A 108 -11.29 2.42 13.57
N GLY A 109 -10.35 2.45 12.65
CA GLY A 109 -9.06 3.11 12.83
C GLY A 109 -8.27 3.27 11.53
N ALA A 110 -7.06 3.80 11.66
CA ALA A 110 -6.11 3.95 10.57
C ALA A 110 -4.79 3.26 10.89
N VAL A 111 -4.27 2.47 9.95
CA VAL A 111 -2.97 1.81 10.06
C VAL A 111 -1.86 2.87 10.18
N GLN A 112 -1.09 2.83 11.26
CA GLN A 112 0.06 3.71 11.48
C GLN A 112 1.37 3.09 11.00
N SER A 113 1.51 1.78 11.16
CA SER A 113 2.68 1.04 10.71
C SER A 113 2.36 -0.43 10.45
N VAL A 114 3.26 -1.08 9.72
CA VAL A 114 3.15 -2.47 9.26
C VAL A 114 4.44 -3.20 9.60
N ASN A 115 4.36 -4.49 9.92
CA ASN A 115 5.52 -5.32 10.30
C ASN A 115 6.31 -4.76 11.50
N GLU A 116 5.61 -4.30 12.53
CA GLU A 116 6.26 -3.76 13.73
C GLU A 116 6.77 -4.88 14.63
N PRO A 117 8.01 -4.81 15.13
CA PRO A 117 8.52 -5.77 16.10
C PRO A 117 7.65 -5.81 17.37
N ASN A 118 7.37 -7.01 17.87
CA ASN A 118 6.73 -7.15 19.16
C ASN A 118 7.73 -6.72 20.27
N PRO A 119 7.40 -5.74 21.13
CA PRO A 119 8.30 -5.29 22.20
C PRO A 119 8.67 -6.38 23.21
N GLN A 120 7.85 -7.42 23.33
CA GLN A 120 8.07 -8.54 24.25
C GLN A 120 8.87 -9.67 23.59
N ASP A 121 8.76 -9.82 22.27
CA ASP A 121 9.50 -10.80 21.48
C ASP A 121 9.86 -10.20 20.10
N PRO A 122 11.07 -9.64 19.93
CA PRO A 122 11.50 -9.05 18.66
C PRO A 122 11.60 -10.05 17.48
N THR A 123 11.41 -11.36 17.73
CA THR A 123 11.32 -12.37 16.67
C THR A 123 9.92 -12.42 16.05
N GLU A 124 8.91 -11.92 16.75
CA GLU A 124 7.53 -11.80 16.29
C GLU A 124 7.28 -10.40 15.73
N LEU A 125 6.54 -10.33 14.63
CA LEU A 125 6.13 -9.06 14.01
C LEU A 125 4.62 -8.92 14.07
N PHE A 126 4.15 -7.82 14.64
CA PHE A 126 2.76 -7.41 14.50
C PHE A 126 2.50 -6.97 13.06
N PRO A 127 1.53 -7.57 12.36
CA PRO A 127 1.19 -7.20 10.99
C PRO A 127 0.82 -5.72 10.86
N TYR A 128 0.06 -5.19 11.83
CA TYR A 128 -0.42 -3.81 11.82
C TYR A 128 -0.41 -3.20 13.21
N VAL A 129 -0.01 -1.94 13.29
CA VAL A 129 -0.35 -1.06 14.41
C VAL A 129 -1.39 -0.07 13.92
N VAL A 130 -2.54 -0.03 14.59
CA VAL A 130 -3.70 0.76 14.18
C VAL A 130 -4.00 1.81 15.23
N LYS A 131 -4.15 3.07 14.80
CA LYS A 131 -4.69 4.14 15.64
C LYS A 131 -6.20 4.13 15.50
N LEU A 132 -6.89 3.76 16.58
CA LEU A 132 -8.34 3.77 16.64
C LEU A 132 -8.88 5.20 16.54
N ASP A 133 -10.07 5.33 15.97
CA ASP A 133 -10.76 6.61 15.94
C ASP A 133 -11.15 7.07 17.36
N PRO A 134 -11.35 8.38 17.57
CA PRO A 134 -12.03 8.86 18.77
C PRO A 134 -13.40 8.19 18.96
N PRO A 135 -13.83 7.94 20.22
CA PRO A 135 -13.29 8.53 21.44
C PRO A 135 -12.08 7.78 22.04
N LEU A 136 -11.80 6.55 21.61
CA LEU A 136 -10.71 5.77 22.21
C LEU A 136 -9.35 6.36 21.84
N GLY A 137 -9.10 6.63 20.56
CA GLY A 137 -7.88 7.29 20.09
C GLY A 137 -6.57 6.52 20.36
N LYS A 138 -6.67 5.26 20.80
CA LYS A 138 -5.53 4.43 21.22
C LYS A 138 -4.85 3.74 20.05
N LEU A 139 -3.55 3.50 20.20
CA LEU A 139 -2.81 2.58 19.33
C LEU A 139 -3.05 1.14 19.81
N ILE A 140 -3.35 0.26 18.87
CA ILE A 140 -3.48 -1.17 19.11
C ILE A 140 -2.58 -1.93 18.14
N SER A 141 -2.08 -3.08 18.58
CA SER A 141 -1.39 -4.04 17.70
C SER A 141 -2.38 -5.10 17.27
N VAL A 142 -2.47 -5.34 15.97
CA VAL A 142 -3.25 -6.44 15.41
C VAL A 142 -2.38 -7.71 15.50
N PRO A 143 -2.87 -8.81 16.11
CA PRO A 143 -2.05 -10.00 16.31
C PRO A 143 -1.77 -10.76 15.00
N GLU A 144 -2.76 -10.84 14.11
CA GLU A 144 -2.65 -11.60 12.86
C GLU A 144 -3.30 -10.87 11.70
N ASP A 145 -2.75 -11.03 10.50
CA ASP A 145 -3.35 -10.52 9.27
C ASP A 145 -4.50 -11.44 8.81
N ARG A 146 -5.57 -11.48 9.61
CA ARG A 146 -6.79 -12.23 9.30
C ARG A 146 -8.02 -11.35 9.46
N LYS A 147 -9.07 -11.68 8.72
CA LYS A 147 -10.34 -10.93 8.71
C LYS A 147 -11.05 -10.91 10.06
N ASN A 148 -10.80 -11.88 10.93
CA ASN A 148 -11.37 -11.91 12.27
C ASN A 148 -10.75 -10.86 13.20
N PHE A 149 -9.58 -10.31 12.84
CA PHE A 149 -8.89 -9.27 13.61
C PHE A 149 -8.90 -7.91 12.91
N CYS A 150 -8.81 -7.88 11.57
CA CYS A 150 -8.69 -6.64 10.81
C CYS A 150 -9.32 -6.75 9.40
N ARG A 151 -10.23 -5.82 9.08
CA ARG A 151 -10.94 -5.73 7.80
C ARG A 151 -10.82 -4.33 7.21
N SER A 152 -10.91 -4.21 5.89
CA SER A 152 -11.03 -2.91 5.22
C SER A 152 -12.28 -2.18 5.71
N GLU A 153 -12.19 -0.88 5.93
CA GLU A 153 -13.40 -0.07 6.08
C GLU A 153 -14.01 0.21 4.70
N ILE A 154 -15.23 -0.25 4.52
CA ILE A 154 -16.02 -0.17 3.27
C ILE A 154 -17.47 0.17 3.60
N CYS A 155 -18.33 0.30 2.58
CA CYS A 155 -19.76 0.38 2.79
C CYS A 155 -20.28 -1.04 3.10
N PHE A 156 -20.74 -1.25 4.33
CA PHE A 156 -21.22 -2.56 4.76
C PHE A 156 -22.65 -2.79 4.31
N ASP A 157 -22.99 -4.05 4.09
CA ASP A 157 -24.36 -4.44 3.74
C ASP A 157 -25.32 -4.15 4.89
N GLY A 158 -26.41 -3.44 4.62
CA GLY A 158 -27.40 -3.07 5.63
C GLY A 158 -28.37 -4.20 5.99
N ASP A 159 -28.49 -5.21 5.13
CA ASP A 159 -29.46 -6.30 5.19
C ASP A 159 -28.83 -7.60 5.74
N VAL A 160 -27.50 -7.67 5.81
CA VAL A 160 -26.77 -8.82 6.38
C VAL A 160 -26.56 -8.65 7.89
N PRO A 161 -26.77 -9.71 8.71
CA PRO A 161 -26.47 -9.68 10.14
C PRO A 161 -25.04 -9.21 10.43
N GLY A 162 -24.91 -8.19 11.26
CA GLY A 162 -23.62 -7.59 11.63
C GLY A 162 -23.17 -6.43 10.74
N GLY A 163 -23.62 -6.34 9.48
CA GLY A 163 -23.22 -5.27 8.56
C GLY A 163 -23.64 -3.88 9.04
N ALA A 164 -24.88 -3.74 9.53
CA ALA A 164 -25.34 -2.50 10.16
C ALA A 164 -24.53 -2.13 11.42
N GLN A 165 -24.07 -3.11 12.20
CA GLN A 165 -23.26 -2.88 13.40
C GLN A 165 -21.88 -2.35 13.03
N PHE A 166 -21.26 -2.87 11.97
CA PHE A 166 -20.02 -2.34 11.41
C PHE A 166 -20.20 -0.89 10.96
N SER A 167 -21.26 -0.58 10.20
CA SER A 167 -21.54 0.79 9.79
C SER A 167 -21.70 1.71 11.00
N ILE A 168 -22.49 1.31 12.02
CA ILE A 168 -22.71 2.10 13.25
C ILE A 168 -21.40 2.37 13.98
N ALA A 169 -20.54 1.35 14.13
CA ALA A 169 -19.24 1.51 14.76
C ALA A 169 -18.33 2.49 14.01
N CYS A 170 -18.51 2.62 12.70
CA CYS A 170 -17.71 3.49 11.84
C CYS A 170 -18.24 4.94 11.75
N LEU A 171 -19.38 5.25 12.39
CA LEU A 171 -19.98 6.58 12.35
C LEU A 171 -19.00 7.66 12.84
N PRO A 172 -18.82 8.76 12.09
CA PRO A 172 -17.98 9.86 12.55
C PRO A 172 -18.63 10.56 13.74
N LEU A 173 -17.82 10.95 14.73
CA LEU A 173 -18.28 11.78 15.86
C LEU A 173 -18.90 13.10 15.40
N ASN A 174 -18.33 13.71 14.36
CA ASN A 174 -18.78 14.96 13.77
C ASN A 174 -19.23 14.72 12.32
N PRO A 175 -20.48 14.29 12.10
CA PRO A 175 -20.97 13.99 10.76
C PRO A 175 -21.09 15.25 9.90
N THR A 176 -20.66 15.16 8.65
CA THR A 176 -20.94 16.18 7.64
C THR A 176 -22.44 16.25 7.40
N LYS A 177 -23.03 17.46 7.50
CA LYS A 177 -24.47 17.67 7.29
C LYS A 177 -24.87 17.81 5.82
N LYS A 178 -23.92 18.19 4.96
CA LYS A 178 -24.18 18.39 3.53
C LYS A 178 -24.03 17.05 2.78
N ARG A 179 -25.09 16.62 2.12
CA ARG A 179 -25.08 15.49 1.19
C ARG A 179 -24.64 15.94 -0.20
N ARG A 180 -23.79 15.15 -0.86
CA ARG A 180 -23.39 15.33 -2.26
C ARG A 180 -24.40 14.75 -3.23
N PHE A 181 -25.11 13.70 -2.81
CA PHE A 181 -26.01 12.92 -3.66
C PHE A 181 -27.44 12.99 -3.13
N ALA A 182 -28.41 12.89 -4.03
CA ALA A 182 -29.83 12.80 -3.75
C ALA A 182 -30.36 11.40 -4.09
N VAL A 183 -31.59 11.11 -3.65
CA VAL A 183 -32.28 9.87 -4.03
C VAL A 183 -32.44 9.80 -5.55
N GLY A 184 -32.10 8.67 -6.14
CA GLY A 184 -32.09 8.44 -7.59
C GLY A 184 -30.73 8.65 -8.25
N ASP A 185 -29.76 9.27 -7.58
CA ASP A 185 -28.43 9.49 -8.15
C ASP A 185 -27.69 8.16 -8.36
N LYS A 186 -27.01 8.05 -9.51
CA LYS A 186 -26.16 6.92 -9.85
C LYS A 186 -24.76 7.13 -9.28
N VAL A 187 -24.33 6.17 -8.45
CA VAL A 187 -23.09 6.25 -7.68
C VAL A 187 -22.30 4.97 -7.80
N CYS A 188 -21.03 5.05 -7.45
CA CYS A 188 -20.18 3.91 -7.18
C CYS A 188 -19.76 3.95 -5.70
N VAL A 189 -19.93 2.81 -5.03
CA VAL A 189 -19.66 2.65 -3.58
C VAL A 189 -18.60 1.59 -3.34
N ALA A 190 -17.79 1.83 -2.32
CA ALA A 190 -16.75 0.89 -1.89
C ALA A 190 -17.38 -0.33 -1.20
N VAL A 191 -17.13 -1.53 -1.73
CA VAL A 191 -17.64 -2.80 -1.18
C VAL A 191 -16.50 -3.82 -1.03
N GLU A 192 -16.78 -4.94 -0.35
CA GLU A 192 -15.87 -6.08 -0.28
C GLU A 192 -15.81 -6.73 -1.67
N ASP A 193 -14.62 -7.13 -2.11
CA ASP A 193 -14.48 -7.87 -3.34
C ASP A 193 -14.95 -9.34 -3.14
N PRO A 194 -15.40 -10.03 -4.20
CA PRO A 194 -15.87 -11.41 -4.08
C PRO A 194 -14.77 -12.41 -3.71
N GLU A 195 -13.53 -12.12 -4.10
CA GLU A 195 -12.35 -12.96 -3.85
C GLU A 195 -11.69 -12.68 -2.49
N ASP A 196 -12.24 -11.71 -1.75
CA ASP A 196 -11.90 -11.44 -0.36
C ASP A 196 -10.48 -10.87 -0.18
N VAL A 197 -9.81 -10.50 -1.28
CA VAL A 197 -8.41 -10.07 -1.34
C VAL A 197 -8.30 -8.55 -1.15
N HIS A 198 -9.21 -7.77 -1.74
CA HIS A 198 -9.21 -6.32 -1.89
C HIS A 198 -10.61 -5.71 -1.61
N THR A 199 -10.89 -4.56 -2.20
CA THR A 199 -12.20 -3.89 -2.17
C THR A 199 -12.55 -3.54 -3.61
N ASP A 200 -13.84 -3.40 -3.92
CA ASP A 200 -14.34 -3.04 -5.25
C ASP A 200 -15.17 -1.76 -5.22
N TRP A 201 -15.26 -1.12 -6.38
CA TRP A 201 -16.29 -0.14 -6.67
C TRP A 201 -17.50 -0.85 -7.26
N ALA A 202 -18.61 -0.89 -6.52
CA ALA A 202 -19.88 -1.40 -7.02
C ALA A 202 -20.78 -0.25 -7.47
N ALA A 203 -21.38 -0.39 -8.66
CA ALA A 203 -22.37 0.56 -9.14
C ALA A 203 -23.70 0.38 -8.39
N GLY A 204 -24.38 1.50 -8.15
CA GLY A 204 -25.70 1.48 -7.55
C GLY A 204 -26.42 2.81 -7.65
N GLU A 205 -27.55 2.87 -6.98
CA GLU A 205 -28.44 4.01 -6.91
C GLU A 205 -28.72 4.37 -5.45
N VAL A 206 -28.65 5.66 -5.12
CA VAL A 206 -29.04 6.15 -3.80
C VAL A 206 -30.56 5.99 -3.65
N VAL A 207 -30.99 5.14 -2.72
CA VAL A 207 -32.42 4.91 -2.44
C VAL A 207 -32.91 5.67 -1.21
N GLN A 208 -32.00 6.09 -0.34
CA GLN A 208 -32.32 6.88 0.84
C GLN A 208 -31.14 7.75 1.25
N VAL A 209 -31.43 8.95 1.72
CA VAL A 209 -30.48 9.88 2.36
C VAL A 209 -30.82 10.00 3.84
N ASP A 210 -29.83 10.29 4.69
CA ASP A 210 -30.03 10.48 6.13
C ASP A 210 -30.76 9.29 6.79
N VAL A 211 -30.19 8.11 6.59
CA VAL A 211 -30.75 6.83 7.06
C VAL A 211 -30.65 6.75 8.57
N ASP A 212 -31.78 6.47 9.21
CA ASP A 212 -31.84 6.17 10.63
C ASP A 212 -31.48 4.70 10.86
N VAL A 213 -30.51 4.46 11.75
CA VAL A 213 -30.02 3.13 12.10
C VAL A 213 -30.07 2.89 13.62
N GLY A 214 -30.86 3.68 14.35
CA GLY A 214 -30.98 3.57 15.80
C GLY A 214 -29.73 4.00 16.56
N ALA A 215 -28.89 4.85 15.94
CA ALA A 215 -27.70 5.43 16.54
C ALA A 215 -27.86 6.95 16.75
N ALA A 216 -26.94 7.57 17.49
CA ALA A 216 -26.97 9.00 17.76
C ALA A 216 -26.80 9.88 16.49
N SER A 217 -26.26 9.30 15.42
CA SER A 217 -26.05 9.97 14.13
C SER A 217 -26.66 9.16 13.00
N LYS A 218 -27.09 9.87 11.94
CA LYS A 218 -27.66 9.28 10.73
C LYS A 218 -26.57 8.88 9.75
N MET A 219 -26.78 7.77 9.04
CA MET A 219 -25.91 7.39 7.92
C MET A 219 -26.22 8.28 6.71
N PRO A 220 -25.18 8.79 6.01
CA PRO A 220 -25.38 9.58 4.81
C PRO A 220 -26.32 8.96 3.77
N TYR A 221 -26.10 7.68 3.40
CA TYR A 221 -26.83 7.06 2.29
C TYR A 221 -27.13 5.58 2.52
N ARG A 222 -28.24 5.14 1.93
CA ARG A 222 -28.49 3.75 1.55
C ARG A 222 -28.41 3.65 0.04
N VAL A 223 -27.57 2.75 -0.46
CA VAL A 223 -27.36 2.55 -1.89
C VAL A 223 -27.78 1.13 -2.26
N ARG A 224 -28.70 1.01 -3.23
CA ARG A 224 -29.08 -0.26 -3.82
C ARG A 224 -28.12 -0.58 -4.96
N LEU A 225 -27.45 -1.72 -4.88
CA LEU A 225 -26.44 -2.13 -5.87
C LEU A 225 -27.11 -2.74 -7.11
N ASP A 226 -26.56 -2.46 -8.29
CA ASP A 226 -27.14 -2.88 -9.58
C ASP A 226 -27.05 -4.43 -9.77
N ASP A 227 -25.89 -5.02 -9.46
CA ASP A 227 -25.56 -6.40 -9.88
C ASP A 227 -25.83 -7.49 -8.83
N THR A 228 -26.46 -7.16 -7.70
CA THR A 228 -26.54 -8.07 -6.54
C THR A 228 -27.97 -8.49 -6.17
N GLY A 229 -28.90 -8.45 -7.12
CA GLY A 229 -30.29 -8.87 -6.87
C GLY A 229 -31.05 -7.95 -5.91
N GLY A 230 -30.64 -6.67 -5.81
CA GLY A 230 -31.31 -5.67 -4.99
C GLY A 230 -30.78 -5.50 -3.56
N ARG A 231 -29.64 -6.11 -3.22
CA ARG A 231 -28.96 -5.84 -1.93
C ARG A 231 -28.64 -4.36 -1.78
N SER A 232 -28.63 -3.90 -0.54
CA SER A 232 -28.34 -2.51 -0.22
C SER A 232 -27.19 -2.39 0.77
N VAL A 233 -26.35 -1.38 0.55
CA VAL A 233 -25.24 -1.04 1.45
C VAL A 233 -25.49 0.29 2.13
N LEU A 234 -24.96 0.41 3.34
CA LEU A 234 -24.99 1.62 4.14
C LEU A 234 -23.66 2.35 3.97
N VAL A 235 -23.74 3.60 3.54
CA VAL A 235 -22.60 4.50 3.44
C VAL A 235 -22.56 5.34 4.70
N HIS A 236 -21.60 5.07 5.58
CA HIS A 236 -21.49 5.69 6.90
C HIS A 236 -20.72 7.00 6.91
N ARG A 237 -19.98 7.32 5.85
CA ARG A 237 -19.18 8.55 5.72
C ARG A 237 -19.41 9.25 4.39
N GLU A 238 -19.59 10.56 4.47
CA GLU A 238 -19.66 11.47 3.33
C GLU A 238 -18.25 11.78 2.82
N GLU A 239 -17.57 10.81 2.22
CA GLU A 239 -16.20 11.00 1.71
C GLU A 239 -16.02 10.32 0.34
N HIS A 240 -15.12 10.86 -0.49
CA HIS A 240 -14.76 10.30 -1.80
C HIS A 240 -14.19 8.88 -1.76
N ARG A 241 -13.77 8.40 -0.58
CA ARG A 241 -13.25 7.04 -0.37
C ARG A 241 -14.33 5.99 -0.24
N PHE A 242 -15.58 6.37 0.02
CA PHE A 242 -16.71 5.45 0.19
C PHE A 242 -17.73 5.55 -0.92
N ILE A 243 -17.95 6.76 -1.46
CA ILE A 243 -18.97 7.02 -2.47
C ILE A 243 -18.49 8.09 -3.46
N ARG A 244 -18.70 7.82 -4.76
CA ARG A 244 -18.37 8.67 -5.90
C ARG A 244 -19.53 8.69 -6.90
N SER A 245 -19.61 9.74 -7.72
CA SER A 245 -20.52 9.74 -8.87
C SER A 245 -20.10 8.65 -9.87
N ARG A 246 -21.08 7.93 -10.42
CA ARG A 246 -20.84 6.90 -11.45
C ARG A 246 -20.23 7.49 -12.73
N ASP A 247 -20.51 8.76 -13.03
CA ASP A 247 -19.94 9.45 -14.20
C ASP A 247 -18.43 9.71 -14.06
N LEU A 248 -17.92 9.65 -12.82
CA LEU A 248 -16.52 9.93 -12.49
C LEU A 248 -15.76 8.68 -12.04
N GLN A 249 -16.46 7.61 -11.67
CA GLN A 249 -15.90 6.37 -11.19
C GLN A 249 -16.64 5.21 -11.83
N ALA A 250 -15.95 4.44 -12.68
CA ALA A 250 -16.48 3.18 -13.18
C ALA A 250 -16.51 2.11 -12.07
N PRO A 251 -17.48 1.18 -12.09
CA PRO A 251 -17.43 0.00 -11.24
C PRO A 251 -16.26 -0.92 -11.63
N GLY A 252 -15.84 -1.77 -10.70
CA GLY A 252 -14.74 -2.72 -10.88
C GLY A 252 -13.70 -2.64 -9.76
N PRO A 253 -12.52 -3.25 -9.97
CA PRO A 253 -11.45 -3.30 -8.99
C PRO A 253 -11.12 -1.94 -8.42
N ARG A 254 -11.16 -1.80 -7.10
CA ARG A 254 -10.65 -0.60 -6.44
C ARG A 254 -9.14 -0.74 -6.31
N THR A 255 -8.44 -0.43 -7.39
CA THR A 255 -6.97 -0.44 -7.44
C THR A 255 -6.41 0.67 -6.56
N GLY A 256 -5.51 0.27 -5.65
CA GLY A 256 -5.00 1.11 -4.58
C GLY A 256 -5.71 0.82 -3.26
N ALA A 257 -4.94 0.45 -2.25
CA ALA A 257 -5.44 0.44 -0.88
C ALA A 257 -6.05 1.82 -0.55
N THR A 258 -7.01 1.90 0.37
CA THR A 258 -7.87 3.07 0.64
C THR A 258 -7.17 4.46 0.67
N ARG A 259 -5.84 4.49 0.88
CA ARG A 259 -4.93 5.64 0.81
C ARG A 259 -4.60 6.23 -0.58
N VAL A 260 -4.61 5.45 -1.67
CA VAL A 260 -4.12 5.90 -3.02
C VAL A 260 -5.26 6.42 -3.90
N LEU A 261 -6.46 6.53 -3.34
CA LEU A 261 -7.58 7.05 -4.10
C LEU A 261 -7.41 8.55 -4.31
N ASP A 262 -7.06 8.92 -5.54
CA ASP A 262 -7.02 10.33 -5.91
C ASP A 262 -8.37 10.96 -5.67
N LYS A 263 -8.33 12.05 -4.88
CA LYS A 263 -9.46 12.91 -4.61
C LYS A 263 -9.91 13.66 -5.87
N PHE A 264 -9.01 13.85 -6.82
CA PHE A 264 -9.26 14.60 -8.04
C PHE A 264 -9.17 13.70 -9.26
N VAL A 265 -10.10 13.87 -10.20
CA VAL A 265 -10.03 13.26 -11.52
C VAL A 265 -9.92 14.36 -12.56
N THR A 266 -8.99 14.21 -13.50
CA THR A 266 -8.86 15.09 -14.65
C THR A 266 -9.54 14.42 -15.85
N ARG A 267 -10.40 15.15 -16.56
CA ARG A 267 -11.07 14.65 -17.76
C ARG A 267 -11.13 15.71 -18.85
N GLN A 268 -11.10 15.24 -20.09
CA GLN A 268 -11.28 16.09 -21.25
C GLN A 268 -12.78 16.21 -21.57
N LYS A 269 -13.23 17.44 -21.82
CA LYS A 269 -14.58 17.71 -22.30
C LYS A 269 -14.71 17.38 -23.78
N LYS A 270 -15.97 17.35 -24.26
CA LYS A 270 -16.29 17.18 -25.69
C LYS A 270 -15.69 18.28 -26.58
N ASP A 271 -15.45 19.47 -26.03
CA ASP A 271 -14.84 20.61 -26.73
C ASP A 271 -13.30 20.56 -26.75
N GLY A 272 -12.69 19.51 -26.19
CA GLY A 272 -11.25 19.33 -26.12
C GLY A 272 -10.56 20.02 -24.93
N SER A 273 -11.28 20.86 -24.17
CA SER A 273 -10.74 21.50 -22.96
C SER A 273 -10.67 20.54 -21.78
N TRP A 274 -9.74 20.77 -20.85
CA TRP A 274 -9.53 19.91 -19.69
C TRP A 274 -10.18 20.50 -18.43
N GLU A 275 -10.75 19.61 -17.61
CA GLU A 275 -11.25 19.96 -16.29
C GLU A 275 -10.80 18.97 -15.23
N LYS A 276 -10.59 19.49 -14.03
CA LYS A 276 -10.30 18.75 -12.81
C LYS A 276 -11.52 18.78 -11.92
N VAL A 277 -12.02 17.60 -11.57
CA VAL A 277 -13.20 17.40 -10.73
C VAL A 277 -12.76 16.88 -9.37
N ASP A 278 -13.17 17.56 -8.31
CA ASP A 278 -12.97 17.12 -6.94
C ASP A 278 -14.08 16.14 -6.54
N HIS A 279 -13.76 14.86 -6.32
CA HIS A 279 -14.74 13.87 -5.88
C HIS A 279 -15.39 14.23 -4.54
N GLU A 280 -14.67 14.91 -3.63
CA GLU A 280 -15.14 15.26 -2.29
C GLU A 280 -16.14 16.42 -2.30
N THR A 281 -16.04 17.33 -3.25
CA THR A 281 -16.89 18.54 -3.30
C THR A 281 -17.76 18.63 -4.54
N LEU A 282 -17.53 17.76 -5.53
CA LEU A 282 -18.08 17.80 -6.88
C LEU A 282 -17.80 19.12 -7.61
N LYS A 283 -16.84 19.92 -7.11
CA LYS A 283 -16.43 21.17 -7.75
C LYS A 283 -15.59 20.85 -8.97
N VAL A 284 -15.93 21.50 -10.06
CA VAL A 284 -15.25 21.41 -11.35
C VAL A 284 -14.42 22.67 -11.55
N ARG A 285 -13.16 22.50 -11.99
CA ARG A 285 -12.27 23.62 -12.34
C ARG A 285 -11.62 23.34 -13.69
N ALA A 286 -11.47 24.37 -14.52
CA ALA A 286 -10.64 24.26 -15.71
C ALA A 286 -9.18 24.00 -15.31
N CYS A 287 -8.47 23.19 -16.10
CA CYS A 287 -7.04 22.97 -15.93
C CYS A 287 -6.33 22.92 -17.28
N ALA A 288 -5.01 23.03 -17.26
CA ALA A 288 -4.18 22.72 -18.42
C ALA A 288 -4.28 21.24 -18.78
N ASP A 289 -3.87 20.91 -20.01
CA ASP A 289 -3.69 19.52 -20.42
C ASP A 289 -2.62 18.86 -19.54
N PRO A 290 -2.94 17.78 -18.81
CA PRO A 290 -1.97 17.11 -17.95
C PRO A 290 -0.83 16.43 -18.74
N ASN A 291 -1.00 16.26 -20.06
CA ASN A 291 -0.01 15.67 -20.96
C ASN A 291 0.67 16.72 -21.86
N ALA A 292 0.42 18.02 -21.64
CA ALA A 292 1.24 19.03 -22.28
C ALA A 292 2.63 18.96 -21.64
N ASP A 293 3.60 18.42 -22.37
CA ASP A 293 5.02 18.52 -22.01
C ASP A 293 5.31 19.99 -21.70
N GLU A 294 5.82 20.27 -20.49
CA GLU A 294 6.45 21.54 -20.21
C GLU A 294 7.66 21.63 -21.15
N GLY A 295 7.46 22.27 -22.30
CA GLY A 295 8.49 22.39 -23.31
C GLY A 295 9.75 22.97 -22.69
N ASP A 296 10.86 22.25 -22.89
CA ASP A 296 12.22 22.72 -22.66
C ASP A 296 12.35 24.16 -23.19
N TYR A 297 12.49 25.11 -22.26
CA TYR A 297 12.94 26.47 -22.52
C TYR A 297 14.43 26.60 -22.21
#